data_AF-A0A958RM97-F1
#
_entry.id   AF-A0A958RM97-F1
#
_cell.length_a   1.000
_cell.length_b   1.000
_cell.length_c   1.000
_cell.angle_alpha   90.00
_cell.angle_beta   90.00
_cell.angle_gamma   90.00
#
_symmetry.space_group_name_H-M   'P 1'
#
loop_
_entity.id
_entity.type
_entity.pdbx_description
1 polymer ?
#
loop_
_entity_poly.entity_id
_entity_poly.type
_entity_poly.pdbx_seq_one_letter_code
_entity_poly.pdbx_strand_id
1 'polypeptide(L)'
;GESVPVEKRDDFIAEPKASVGDRKNLLHKGTLISRGRGQGIVVRTGLNTELGQIALLLETAEQVQTPLQKRLDQFSRKLTWFLLLICLLLFGVGILHGQDWLSMLMTAVSLAVAAIPEALPSVIVIALAVGAKRMVSRRALIQKLSAVEALGSTTVICSDKTGTLTQNKMTVVRSWIPYPEREELFYTNLALNNDVRWQDRTRQLAEGEPTEKALFLHAYHHGKDKEELGHTWPRVNEFPFDPKEKLMVTQHQQPDATFYFLKGAPEVVLQLCQDDTSVTNGTQHAMQMAEGGLRVLAFAWFQSSSPIANLDLDFIHSAKWELLGFAGMIDPPRPEVKQAIQDCLTAGIRVQMITGDHPRTALAIARELKIEGDGLTGEELEKISPESLALRIGQIGVFARTAPKQKIRIVQALQAQGEMVAMTGDGVNDAPALKQAHIGVAMGKIGTDVAREAS
;
A
#
# COMPACT_ATOMS: atom_id res chain seq x y z
N GLY A 1 1.26 -7.13 -0.28
CA GLY A 1 1.32 -5.71 0.06
C GLY A 1 1.91 -5.54 1.43
N GLU A 2 1.28 -6.12 2.46
CA GLU A 2 1.71 -5.89 3.83
C GLU A 2 3.03 -6.58 4.20
N SER A 3 3.87 -5.83 4.94
CA SER A 3 5.18 -6.26 5.45
C SER A 3 5.11 -7.00 6.78
N VAL A 4 3.91 -7.16 7.34
CA VAL A 4 3.67 -7.83 8.62
C VAL A 4 3.72 -9.35 8.43
N PRO A 5 4.57 -10.09 9.18
CA PRO A 5 4.60 -11.54 9.12
C PRO A 5 3.25 -12.17 9.49
N VAL A 6 2.85 -13.22 8.76
CA VAL A 6 1.63 -13.98 9.01
C VAL A 6 1.99 -15.39 9.46
N GLU A 7 1.57 -15.77 10.66
CA GLU A 7 1.73 -17.13 11.18
C GLU A 7 0.96 -18.13 10.31
N LYS A 8 1.58 -19.29 10.06
CA LYS A 8 1.00 -20.37 9.26
C LYS A 8 0.70 -21.59 10.14
N ARG A 9 -0.46 -22.20 9.94
CA ARG A 9 -0.95 -23.35 10.70
C ARG A 9 -1.57 -24.40 9.78
N ASP A 10 -1.31 -25.67 10.06
CA ASP A 10 -1.82 -26.82 9.32
C ASP A 10 -3.28 -27.15 9.67
N ASP A 11 -3.71 -26.84 10.88
CA ASP A 11 -5.09 -26.99 11.37
C ASP A 11 -6.08 -25.92 10.84
N PHE A 12 -5.57 -24.89 10.15
CA PHE A 12 -6.40 -23.78 9.71
C PHE A 12 -7.26 -24.16 8.49
N ILE A 13 -8.57 -24.00 8.62
CA ILE A 13 -9.53 -24.13 7.53
C ILE A 13 -9.86 -22.73 7.02
N ALA A 14 -9.34 -22.38 5.85
CA ALA A 14 -9.68 -21.14 5.20
C ALA A 14 -11.15 -21.16 4.77
N GLU A 15 -11.86 -20.05 4.95
CA GLU A 15 -13.14 -19.86 4.28
C GLU A 15 -12.96 -20.01 2.76
N PRO A 16 -13.94 -20.58 2.03
CA PRO A 16 -13.81 -20.82 0.59
C PRO A 16 -13.40 -19.59 -0.24
N LYS A 17 -13.69 -18.37 0.28
CA LYS A 17 -13.39 -17.08 -0.35
C LYS A 17 -12.39 -16.23 0.43
N ALA A 18 -11.63 -16.83 1.35
CA ALA A 18 -10.61 -16.10 2.10
C ALA A 18 -9.61 -15.42 1.16
N SER A 19 -9.28 -14.17 1.48
CA SER A 19 -8.27 -13.40 0.76
C SER A 19 -6.92 -14.13 0.81
N VAL A 20 -6.01 -13.85 -0.13
CA VAL A 20 -4.70 -14.53 -0.18
C VAL A 20 -3.93 -14.35 1.15
N GLY A 21 -4.04 -13.19 1.80
CA GLY A 21 -3.40 -12.92 3.08
C GLY A 21 -3.98 -13.73 4.26
N ASP A 22 -5.27 -14.08 4.18
CA ASP A 22 -5.99 -14.76 5.27
C ASP A 22 -5.89 -16.29 5.20
N ARG A 23 -5.30 -16.85 4.14
CA ARG A 23 -5.09 -18.30 3.98
C ARG A 23 -3.88 -18.73 4.82
N LYS A 24 -4.10 -18.98 6.11
CA LYS A 24 -3.02 -19.32 7.08
C LYS A 24 -2.48 -20.74 6.93
N ASN A 25 -3.12 -21.61 6.16
CA ASN A 25 -2.62 -22.96 5.84
C ASN A 25 -1.86 -23.06 4.50
N LEU A 26 -1.67 -21.94 3.79
CA LEU A 26 -0.97 -21.91 2.51
C LEU A 26 0.29 -21.04 2.55
N LEU A 27 1.34 -21.54 1.89
CA LEU A 27 2.55 -20.79 1.57
C LEU A 27 2.51 -20.37 0.10
N HIS A 28 3.01 -19.18 -0.21
CA HIS A 28 2.95 -18.61 -1.55
C HIS A 28 4.34 -18.43 -2.14
N LYS A 29 4.50 -18.76 -3.43
CA LYS A 29 5.75 -18.48 -4.16
C LYS A 29 6.03 -16.97 -4.10
N GLY A 30 7.27 -16.60 -3.75
CA GLY A 30 7.71 -15.20 -3.63
C GLY A 30 7.61 -14.62 -2.22
N THR A 31 7.13 -15.38 -1.22
CA THR A 31 7.18 -14.97 0.19
C THR A 31 8.43 -15.54 0.87
N LEU A 32 8.96 -14.82 1.86
CA LEU A 32 10.08 -15.25 2.70
C LEU A 32 9.55 -15.86 4.01
N ILE A 33 10.19 -16.93 4.49
CA ILE A 33 9.94 -17.46 5.84
C ILE A 33 10.74 -16.60 6.82
N SER A 34 10.05 -15.85 7.67
CA SER A 34 10.69 -14.98 8.66
C SER A 34 11.25 -15.75 9.86
N ARG A 35 10.49 -16.71 10.40
CA ARG A 35 10.85 -17.55 11.56
C ARG A 35 10.19 -18.93 11.44
N GLY A 36 10.76 -19.92 12.12
CA GLY A 36 10.20 -21.27 12.22
C GLY A 36 10.65 -22.26 11.14
N ARG A 37 10.12 -23.48 11.20
CA ARG A 37 10.33 -24.56 10.24
C ARG A 37 9.01 -25.31 10.04
N GLY A 38 8.79 -25.85 8.85
CA GLY A 38 7.58 -26.62 8.55
C GLY A 38 7.77 -27.48 7.31
N GLN A 39 6.81 -28.36 7.07
CA GLN A 39 6.71 -29.17 5.86
C GLN A 39 5.35 -28.89 5.22
N GLY A 40 5.25 -29.07 3.90
CA GLY A 40 4.00 -28.82 3.19
C GLY A 40 3.98 -29.51 1.84
N ILE A 41 2.78 -29.64 1.28
CA ILE A 41 2.55 -30.26 -0.02
C ILE A 41 2.44 -29.15 -1.07
N VAL A 42 3.11 -29.34 -2.20
CA VAL A 42 2.99 -28.40 -3.34
C VAL A 42 1.62 -28.58 -3.97
N VAL A 43 0.73 -27.61 -3.76
CA VAL A 43 -0.64 -27.63 -4.31
C VAL A 43 -0.77 -26.97 -5.69
N ARG A 44 0.16 -26.08 -6.06
CA ARG A 44 0.17 -25.37 -7.36
C ARG A 44 1.60 -25.05 -7.80
N THR A 45 1.85 -25.09 -9.11
CA THR A 45 3.16 -24.80 -9.74
C THR A 45 3.01 -23.88 -10.96
N GLY A 46 4.10 -23.23 -11.38
CA GLY A 46 4.11 -22.37 -12.58
C GLY A 46 3.07 -21.24 -12.58
N LEU A 47 2.36 -21.08 -13.70
CA LEU A 47 1.31 -20.07 -13.91
C LEU A 47 0.06 -20.29 -13.04
N ASN A 48 -0.10 -21.48 -12.45
CA ASN A 48 -1.20 -21.77 -11.54
C ASN A 48 -0.96 -21.22 -10.12
N THR A 49 0.26 -20.77 -9.81
CA THR A 49 0.55 -20.08 -8.53
C THR A 49 -0.05 -18.66 -8.51
N GLU A 50 -0.29 -18.09 -7.33
CA GLU A 50 -0.78 -16.70 -7.21
C GLU A 50 0.16 -15.69 -7.90
N LEU A 51 1.48 -15.87 -7.77
CA LEU A 51 2.47 -15.05 -8.47
C LEU A 51 2.43 -15.28 -9.99
N GLY A 52 2.21 -16.52 -10.44
CA GLY A 52 2.02 -16.86 -11.84
C GLY A 52 0.76 -16.24 -12.44
N GLN A 53 -0.33 -16.16 -11.67
CA GLN A 53 -1.56 -15.46 -12.07
C GLN A 53 -1.32 -13.96 -12.21
N ILE A 54 -0.52 -13.34 -11.32
CA ILE A 54 -0.12 -11.93 -11.46
C ILE A 54 0.68 -11.71 -12.74
N ALA A 55 1.64 -12.60 -13.05
CA ALA A 55 2.41 -12.53 -14.29
C ALA A 55 1.51 -12.63 -15.54
N LEU A 56 0.53 -13.54 -15.54
CA LEU A 56 -0.43 -13.67 -16.62
C LEU A 56 -1.27 -12.39 -16.80
N LEU A 57 -1.75 -11.80 -15.70
CA LEU A 57 -2.50 -10.53 -15.75
C LEU A 57 -1.67 -9.39 -16.34
N LEU A 58 -0.38 -9.34 -16.01
CA LEU A 58 0.56 -8.39 -16.58
C LEU A 58 0.71 -8.58 -18.10
N GLU A 59 0.81 -9.82 -18.59
CA GLU A 59 0.91 -10.09 -20.03
C GLU A 59 -0.38 -9.70 -20.78
N THR A 60 -1.54 -9.97 -20.19
CA THR A 60 -2.85 -9.70 -20.82
C THR A 60 -3.35 -8.26 -20.69
N ALA A 61 -2.74 -7.44 -19.83
CA ALA A 61 -3.15 -6.04 -19.67
C ALA A 61 -2.88 -5.24 -20.96
N GLU A 62 -3.97 -4.78 -21.59
CA GLU A 62 -3.90 -3.98 -22.81
C GLU A 62 -3.37 -2.58 -22.52
N GLN A 63 -2.46 -2.09 -23.36
CA GLN A 63 -2.01 -0.71 -23.25
C GLN A 63 -3.07 0.24 -23.82
N VAL A 64 -3.57 1.14 -22.97
CA VAL A 64 -4.57 2.11 -23.38
C VAL A 64 -3.90 3.29 -24.10
N GLN A 65 -4.41 3.62 -25.29
CA GLN A 65 -3.96 4.79 -26.04
C GLN A 65 -4.30 6.09 -25.30
N THR A 66 -3.38 7.06 -25.41
CA THR A 66 -3.55 8.40 -24.84
C THR A 66 -4.56 9.25 -25.63
N PRO A 67 -5.16 10.28 -25.01
CA PRO A 67 -6.10 11.18 -25.68
C PRO A 67 -5.55 11.84 -26.96
N LEU A 68 -4.30 12.30 -26.95
CA LEU A 68 -3.65 12.93 -28.10
C LEU A 68 -3.44 11.90 -29.20
N GLN A 69 -2.98 10.68 -28.88
CA GLN A 69 -2.88 9.60 -29.86
C GLN A 69 -4.25 9.33 -30.51
N LYS A 70 -5.31 9.16 -29.70
CA LYS A 70 -6.68 8.96 -30.22
C LYS A 70 -7.13 10.13 -31.11
N ARG A 71 -6.85 11.37 -30.70
CA ARG A 71 -7.20 12.58 -31.47
C ARG A 71 -6.41 12.69 -32.76
N LEU A 72 -5.12 12.34 -32.75
CA LEU A 72 -4.27 12.30 -33.95
C LEU A 72 -4.74 11.25 -34.93
N ASP A 73 -5.08 10.05 -34.46
CA ASP A 73 -5.62 8.99 -35.32
C ASP A 73 -6.96 9.41 -35.94
N GLN A 74 -7.83 10.04 -35.16
CA GLN A 74 -9.10 10.57 -35.67
C GLN A 74 -8.89 11.72 -36.66
N PHE A 75 -7.96 12.63 -36.38
CA PHE A 75 -7.61 13.74 -37.27
C PHE A 75 -7.02 13.22 -38.57
N SER A 76 -6.02 12.33 -38.50
CA SER A 76 -5.38 11.67 -39.64
C SER A 76 -6.42 10.95 -40.51
N ARG A 77 -7.33 10.18 -39.89
CA ARG A 77 -8.39 9.48 -40.63
C ARG A 77 -9.35 10.44 -41.33
N LYS A 78 -9.77 11.53 -40.66
CA LYS A 78 -10.64 12.55 -41.27
C LYS A 78 -9.93 13.27 -42.42
N LEU A 79 -8.66 13.64 -42.23
CA LEU A 79 -7.85 14.31 -43.24
C LEU A 79 -7.65 13.41 -44.47
N THR A 80 -7.34 12.13 -44.28
CA THR A 80 -7.20 11.15 -45.37
C THR A 80 -8.48 11.04 -46.19
N TRP A 81 -9.65 10.91 -45.55
CA TRP A 81 -10.93 10.87 -46.27
C TRP A 81 -11.21 12.17 -47.02
N PHE A 82 -10.91 13.32 -46.42
CA PHE A 82 -11.06 14.62 -47.05
C PHE A 82 -10.14 14.78 -48.28
N LEU A 83 -8.87 14.37 -48.17
CA LEU A 83 -7.91 14.40 -49.27
C LEU A 83 -8.31 13.46 -50.41
N LEU A 84 -8.76 12.25 -50.10
CA LEU A 84 -9.26 11.30 -51.10
C LEU A 84 -10.47 11.88 -51.85
N LEU A 85 -11.39 12.54 -51.15
CA LEU A 85 -12.54 13.19 -51.79
C LEU A 85 -12.10 14.29 -52.76
N ILE A 86 -11.18 15.17 -52.34
CA ILE A 86 -10.63 16.23 -53.21
C ILE A 86 -9.92 15.63 -54.42
N CYS A 87 -9.09 14.61 -54.22
CA CYS A 87 -8.37 13.93 -55.30
C CYS A 87 -9.33 13.30 -56.31
N LEU A 88 -10.39 12.64 -55.83
CA LEU A 88 -11.42 12.04 -56.68
C LEU A 88 -12.20 13.10 -57.47
N LEU A 89 -12.56 14.21 -56.83
CA LEU A 89 -13.25 15.33 -57.46
C LEU A 89 -12.39 15.99 -58.54
N LEU A 90 -11.12 16.28 -58.24
CA LEU A 90 -10.18 16.85 -59.20
C LEU A 90 -9.96 15.93 -60.39
N PHE A 91 -9.75 14.64 -60.13
CA PHE A 91 -9.58 13.63 -61.17
C PHE A 91 -10.82 13.54 -62.07
N GLY A 92 -12.02 13.45 -61.47
CA GLY A 92 -13.28 13.38 -62.20
C GLY A 92 -13.57 14.63 -63.03
N VAL A 93 -13.40 15.82 -62.46
CA VAL A 93 -13.59 17.10 -63.17
C VAL A 93 -12.54 17.29 -64.27
N GLY A 94 -11.30 16.84 -64.05
CA GLY A 94 -10.24 16.89 -65.05
C GLY A 94 -10.55 16.05 -66.28
N ILE A 95 -11.02 14.82 -66.07
CA ILE A 95 -11.47 13.94 -67.17
C ILE A 95 -12.67 14.55 -67.91
N LEU A 96 -13.65 15.11 -67.18
CA LEU A 96 -14.82 15.75 -67.79
C LEU A 96 -14.45 16.99 -68.65
N HIS A 97 -13.37 17.69 -68.32
CA HIS A 97 -12.83 18.77 -69.14
C HIS A 97 -11.94 18.30 -70.31
N GLY A 98 -11.83 16.98 -70.54
CA GLY A 98 -11.06 16.42 -71.64
C GLY A 98 -9.55 16.32 -71.38
N GLN A 99 -9.10 16.42 -70.13
CA GLN A 99 -7.68 16.17 -69.80
C GLN A 99 -7.35 14.67 -69.85
N ASP A 100 -6.09 14.37 -70.16
CA ASP A 100 -5.55 13.00 -70.14
C ASP A 100 -5.62 12.39 -68.73
N TRP A 101 -6.12 11.15 -68.64
CA TRP A 101 -6.36 10.47 -67.37
C TRP A 101 -5.07 10.22 -66.59
N LEU A 102 -3.95 9.94 -67.27
CA LEU A 102 -2.67 9.69 -66.62
C LEU A 102 -2.15 11.00 -65.99
N SER A 103 -2.27 12.10 -66.72
CA SER A 103 -1.92 13.45 -66.24
C SER A 103 -2.75 13.86 -65.02
N MET A 104 -4.06 13.57 -65.04
CA MET A 104 -4.94 13.85 -63.91
C MET A 104 -4.63 12.97 -62.70
N LEU A 105 -4.29 11.70 -62.91
CA LEU A 105 -3.88 10.78 -61.84
C LEU A 105 -2.60 11.29 -61.17
N MET A 106 -1.58 11.67 -61.95
CA MET A 106 -0.33 12.22 -61.43
C MET A 106 -0.56 13.50 -60.61
N THR A 107 -1.47 14.37 -61.07
CA THR A 107 -1.84 15.60 -60.35
C THR A 107 -2.52 15.30 -59.02
N ALA A 108 -3.47 14.37 -59.00
CA ALA A 108 -4.17 13.94 -57.79
C ALA A 108 -3.20 13.32 -56.76
N VAL A 109 -2.31 12.43 -57.20
CA VAL A 109 -1.28 11.83 -56.32
C VAL A 109 -0.32 12.89 -55.78
N SER A 110 0.12 13.84 -56.62
CA SER A 110 1.02 14.92 -56.20
C SER A 110 0.39 15.81 -55.13
N LEU A 111 -0.89 16.15 -55.29
CA LEU A 111 -1.64 16.90 -54.28
C LEU A 111 -1.79 16.10 -52.98
N ALA A 112 -2.11 14.81 -53.08
CA ALA A 112 -2.25 13.94 -51.92
C ALA A 112 -0.96 13.90 -51.10
N VAL A 113 0.20 13.67 -51.74
CA VAL A 113 1.51 13.65 -51.08
C VAL A 113 1.84 15.01 -50.47
N ALA A 114 1.63 16.10 -51.20
CA ALA A 114 1.93 17.45 -50.72
C ALA A 114 1.09 17.88 -49.49
N ALA A 115 -0.09 17.29 -49.30
CA ALA A 115 -1.01 17.64 -48.22
C ALA A 115 -0.86 16.77 -46.96
N ILE A 116 -0.02 15.72 -46.98
CA ILE A 116 0.24 14.90 -45.80
C ILE A 116 1.08 15.72 -44.80
N PRO A 117 0.64 15.89 -43.54
CA PRO A 117 1.35 16.68 -42.56
C PRO A 117 2.50 15.87 -41.93
N GLU A 118 3.54 15.59 -42.71
CA GLU A 118 4.68 14.74 -42.31
C GLU A 118 5.44 15.29 -41.09
N ALA A 119 5.43 16.60 -40.86
CA ALA A 119 6.10 17.24 -39.74
C ALA A 119 5.37 17.09 -38.39
N LEU A 120 4.06 16.78 -38.41
CA LEU A 120 3.23 16.81 -37.20
C LEU A 120 3.69 15.78 -36.14
N PRO A 121 3.97 14.50 -36.48
CA PRO A 121 4.48 13.53 -35.50
C PRO A 121 5.80 13.98 -34.85
N SER A 122 6.72 14.56 -35.63
CA SER A 122 8.02 15.03 -35.14
C SER A 122 7.90 16.17 -34.14
N VAL A 123 7.05 17.16 -34.42
CA VAL A 123 6.80 18.29 -33.51
C VAL A 123 6.27 17.82 -32.16
N ILE A 124 5.36 16.85 -32.17
CA ILE A 124 4.75 16.30 -30.95
C ILE A 124 5.79 15.54 -30.13
N VAL A 125 6.61 14.68 -30.76
CA VAL A 125 7.68 13.96 -30.07
C VAL A 125 8.67 14.93 -29.41
N ILE A 126 9.06 16.00 -30.09
CA ILE A 126 9.95 17.03 -29.54
C ILE A 126 9.30 17.74 -28.36
N ALA A 127 8.03 18.14 -28.47
CA ALA A 127 7.31 18.80 -27.38
C ALA A 127 7.20 17.91 -26.14
N LEU A 128 6.83 16.63 -26.32
CA LEU A 128 6.76 15.65 -25.24
C LEU A 128 8.14 15.38 -24.63
N ALA A 129 9.20 15.32 -25.44
CA ALA A 129 10.56 15.13 -24.96
C ALA A 129 11.05 16.31 -24.10
N VAL A 130 10.70 17.55 -24.47
CA VAL A 130 10.98 18.73 -23.64
C VAL A 130 10.22 18.67 -22.31
N GLY A 131 8.95 18.24 -22.34
CA GLY A 131 8.16 18.00 -21.12
C GLY A 131 8.78 16.93 -20.21
N ALA A 132 9.19 15.79 -20.80
CA ALA A 132 9.86 14.71 -20.09
C ALA A 132 11.17 15.18 -19.44
N LYS A 133 11.99 15.96 -20.17
CA LYS A 133 13.23 16.54 -19.64
C LYS A 133 12.98 17.43 -18.42
N ARG A 134 11.91 18.23 -18.43
CA ARG A 134 11.51 19.07 -17.28
C ARG A 134 11.01 18.26 -16.08
N MET A 135 10.43 17.08 -16.30
CA MET A 135 10.02 16.19 -15.20
C MET A 135 11.20 15.45 -14.59
N VAL A 136 12.16 15.01 -15.42
CA VAL A 136 13.39 14.37 -14.95
C VAL A 136 14.20 15.31 -14.06
N SER A 137 14.27 16.61 -14.38
CA SER A 137 14.95 17.59 -13.50
C SER A 137 14.26 17.76 -12.13
N ARG A 138 13.00 17.34 -12.00
CA ARG A 138 12.25 17.24 -10.73
C ARG A 138 12.24 15.83 -10.15
N ARG A 139 13.16 14.96 -10.58
CA ARG A 139 13.32 13.57 -10.13
C ARG A 139 12.14 12.64 -10.48
N ALA A 140 11.34 12.98 -11.49
CA ALA A 140 10.32 12.10 -12.06
C ALA A 140 10.82 11.54 -13.41
N LEU A 141 11.19 10.26 -13.42
CA LEU A 141 11.68 9.58 -14.62
C LEU A 141 10.51 9.18 -15.54
N ILE A 142 10.59 9.56 -16.80
CA ILE A 142 9.58 9.22 -17.81
C ILE A 142 10.11 8.11 -18.72
N GLN A 143 9.47 6.94 -18.67
CA GLN A 143 9.84 5.79 -19.53
C GLN A 143 9.22 5.88 -20.93
N LYS A 144 7.99 6.41 -21.03
CA LYS A 144 7.26 6.59 -22.28
C LYS A 144 6.85 8.05 -22.44
N LEU A 145 7.17 8.66 -23.58
CA LEU A 145 6.85 10.08 -23.83
C LEU A 145 5.34 10.37 -23.78
N SER A 146 4.50 9.40 -24.14
CA SER A 146 3.04 9.52 -24.03
C SER A 146 2.55 9.70 -22.59
N ALA A 147 3.33 9.26 -21.59
CA ALA A 147 2.98 9.45 -20.18
C ALA A 147 2.94 10.92 -19.77
N VAL A 148 3.73 11.79 -20.44
CA VAL A 148 3.73 13.24 -20.17
C VAL A 148 2.36 13.84 -20.41
N GLU A 149 1.69 13.40 -21.48
CA GLU A 149 0.39 13.89 -21.87
C GLU A 149 -0.74 13.22 -21.09
N ALA A 150 -0.62 11.92 -20.81
CA ALA A 150 -1.55 11.19 -19.95
C ALA A 150 -1.63 11.82 -18.55
N LEU A 151 -0.49 12.18 -17.96
CA LEU A 151 -0.43 12.85 -16.66
C LEU A 151 -1.15 14.21 -16.68
N GLY A 152 -0.94 15.00 -17.74
CA GLY A 152 -1.60 16.30 -17.91
C GLY A 152 -3.11 16.21 -18.16
N SER A 153 -3.61 15.04 -18.56
CA SER A 153 -5.03 14.80 -18.82
C SER A 153 -5.70 13.97 -17.72
N THR A 154 -4.98 13.63 -16.65
CA THR A 154 -5.46 12.76 -15.56
C THR A 154 -6.63 13.41 -14.82
N THR A 155 -7.68 12.63 -14.58
CA THR A 155 -8.89 13.07 -13.85
C THR A 155 -9.11 12.29 -12.56
N VAL A 156 -8.50 11.10 -12.46
CA VAL A 156 -8.54 10.29 -11.23
C VAL A 156 -7.19 9.61 -10.98
N ILE A 157 -6.72 9.67 -9.72
CA ILE A 157 -5.53 8.97 -9.25
C ILE A 157 -5.98 7.87 -8.30
N CYS A 158 -5.72 6.62 -8.69
CA CYS A 158 -5.80 5.45 -7.83
C CYS A 158 -4.44 5.26 -7.16
N SER A 159 -4.38 5.28 -5.83
CA SER A 159 -3.12 5.07 -5.11
C SER A 159 -3.17 3.84 -4.23
N ASP A 160 -2.14 3.01 -4.29
CA ASP A 160 -1.86 2.11 -3.18
C ASP A 160 -1.56 2.90 -1.90
N LYS A 161 -1.83 2.31 -0.73
CA LYS A 161 -1.58 2.95 0.56
C LYS A 161 -0.16 2.65 1.04
N THR A 162 0.17 1.37 1.21
CA THR A 162 1.38 0.93 1.93
C THR A 162 2.61 1.21 1.06
N GLY A 163 3.57 1.99 1.56
CA GLY A 163 4.79 2.33 0.80
C GLY A 163 4.61 3.35 -0.33
N THR A 164 3.37 3.65 -0.70
CA THR A 164 3.03 4.72 -1.65
C THR A 164 2.57 5.99 -0.92
N LEU A 165 1.36 5.99 -0.31
CA LEU A 165 0.89 7.12 0.51
C LEU A 165 1.57 7.16 1.88
N THR A 166 1.95 6.01 2.41
CA THR A 166 2.61 5.86 3.71
C THR A 166 4.10 5.59 3.56
N GLN A 167 4.83 5.69 4.67
CA GLN A 167 6.27 5.51 4.69
C GLN A 167 6.71 4.04 4.64
N ASN A 168 5.78 3.09 4.79
CA ASN A 168 6.06 1.66 5.06
C ASN A 168 7.00 1.51 6.28
N LYS A 169 6.75 2.32 7.31
CA LYS A 169 7.53 2.36 8.56
C LYS A 169 6.57 2.49 9.74
N MET A 170 6.25 1.37 10.37
CA MET A 170 5.46 1.35 11.60
C MET A 170 6.10 2.27 12.65
N THR A 171 5.30 3.19 13.20
CA THR A 171 5.75 4.23 14.11
C THR A 171 4.73 4.41 15.23
N VAL A 172 5.20 4.48 16.48
CA VAL A 172 4.35 4.84 17.62
C VAL A 172 4.02 6.33 17.53
N VAL A 173 2.73 6.64 17.45
CA VAL A 173 2.23 8.02 17.28
C VAL A 173 1.44 8.52 18.49
N ARG A 174 1.03 7.60 19.38
CA ARG A 174 0.29 7.94 20.59
C ARG A 174 0.64 6.97 21.71
N SER A 175 0.83 7.50 22.91
CA SER A 175 0.97 6.72 24.13
C SER A 175 -0.08 7.20 25.13
N TRP A 176 -0.57 6.29 25.97
CA TRP A 176 -1.43 6.63 27.11
C TRP A 176 -0.87 5.93 28.34
N ILE A 177 -0.50 6.73 29.34
CA ILE A 177 0.14 6.27 30.56
C ILE A 177 -0.77 6.76 31.71
N PRO A 178 -1.59 5.88 32.31
CA PRO A 178 -2.54 6.28 33.35
C PRO A 178 -1.86 6.77 34.64
N TYR A 179 -0.63 6.32 34.88
CA TYR A 179 0.15 6.57 36.08
C TYR A 179 1.46 7.26 35.71
N PRO A 180 1.56 8.61 35.79
CA PRO A 180 2.76 9.35 35.41
C PRO A 180 4.02 8.87 36.13
N GLU A 181 3.90 8.44 37.39
CA GLU A 181 4.99 7.87 38.18
C GLU A 181 5.56 6.55 37.62
N ARG A 182 4.85 5.90 36.68
CA ARG A 182 5.25 4.66 36.01
C ARG A 182 5.73 4.88 34.58
N GLU A 183 5.84 6.13 34.12
CA GLU A 183 6.27 6.48 32.77
C GLU A 183 7.63 5.84 32.41
N GLU A 184 8.59 5.90 33.33
CA GLU A 184 9.91 5.29 33.16
C GLU A 184 9.84 3.78 32.97
N LEU A 185 8.92 3.09 33.69
CA LEU A 185 8.69 1.65 33.56
C LEU A 185 7.99 1.31 32.24
N PHE A 186 7.06 2.15 31.78
CA PHE A 186 6.42 2.00 30.47
C PHE A 186 7.46 1.98 29.34
N TYR A 187 8.31 3.00 29.25
CA TYR A 187 9.34 3.04 28.21
C TYR A 187 10.42 1.95 28.39
N THR A 188 10.72 1.56 29.62
CA THR A 188 11.62 0.42 29.90
C THR A 188 11.02 -0.90 29.39
N ASN A 189 9.72 -1.13 29.60
CA ASN A 189 8.99 -2.28 29.04
C ASN A 189 9.06 -2.26 27.50
N LEU A 190 8.77 -1.13 26.85
CA LEU A 190 8.88 -1.00 25.39
C LEU A 190 10.28 -1.35 24.87
N ALA A 191 11.34 -0.93 25.57
CA ALA A 191 12.73 -1.22 25.20
C ALA A 191 13.11 -2.69 25.40
N LEU A 192 12.66 -3.32 26.49
CA LEU A 192 13.14 -4.63 26.93
C LEU A 192 12.25 -5.81 26.50
N ASN A 193 10.93 -5.64 26.42
CA ASN A 193 9.99 -6.70 25.99
C ASN A 193 9.87 -6.69 24.45
N ASN A 194 10.93 -7.10 23.76
CA ASN A 194 10.96 -7.32 22.30
C ASN A 194 12.22 -8.09 21.88
N ASP A 195 12.25 -8.61 20.65
CA ASP A 195 13.43 -9.32 20.13
C ASP A 195 14.31 -8.47 19.21
N VAL A 196 14.01 -7.16 19.13
CA VAL A 196 14.69 -6.22 18.23
C VAL A 196 16.14 -6.01 18.65
N ARG A 197 17.02 -5.86 17.66
CA ARG A 197 18.44 -5.55 17.85
C ARG A 197 18.86 -4.42 16.94
N TRP A 198 19.91 -3.69 17.31
CA TRP A 198 20.51 -2.72 16.42
C TRP A 198 21.19 -3.44 15.25
N GLN A 199 20.91 -2.99 14.03
CA GLN A 199 21.72 -3.27 12.86
C GLN A 199 22.82 -2.20 12.71
N ASP A 200 22.43 -0.93 12.89
CA ASP A 200 23.32 0.22 12.94
C ASP A 200 22.72 1.26 13.89
N ARG A 201 23.27 1.35 15.11
CA ARG A 201 22.82 2.26 16.16
C ARG A 201 22.98 3.73 15.76
N THR A 202 24.02 4.09 15.01
CA THR A 202 24.28 5.49 14.60
C THR A 202 23.25 5.99 13.59
N ARG A 203 22.79 5.09 12.71
CA ARG A 203 21.74 5.38 11.72
C ARG A 203 20.33 5.03 12.22
N GLN A 204 20.21 4.58 13.47
CA GLN A 204 18.96 4.10 14.07
C GLN A 204 18.26 3.03 13.21
N LEU A 205 19.06 2.14 12.62
CA LEU A 205 18.56 1.00 11.86
C LEU A 205 18.49 -0.20 12.79
N ALA A 206 17.28 -0.71 12.98
CA ALA A 206 16.99 -1.85 13.84
C ALA A 206 16.47 -3.05 13.02
N GLU A 207 16.86 -4.25 13.45
CA GLU A 207 16.44 -5.53 12.89
C GLU A 207 15.40 -6.19 13.80
N GLY A 208 14.27 -6.61 13.22
CA GLY A 208 13.13 -7.19 13.95
C GLY A 208 11.80 -6.97 13.25
N GLU A 209 10.72 -7.43 13.88
CA GLU A 209 9.35 -7.28 13.37
C GLU A 209 8.92 -5.79 13.41
N PRO A 210 8.17 -5.28 12.41
CA PRO A 210 7.83 -3.85 12.33
C PRO A 210 7.20 -3.23 13.58
N THR A 211 6.26 -3.92 14.22
CA THR A 211 5.58 -3.48 15.45
C THR A 211 6.59 -3.36 16.59
N GLU A 212 7.41 -4.39 16.80
CA GLU A 212 8.45 -4.35 17.83
C GLU A 212 9.50 -3.26 17.57
N LYS A 213 9.92 -3.07 16.31
CA LYS A 213 10.87 -2.02 15.94
C LYS A 213 10.32 -0.63 16.25
N ALA A 214 9.02 -0.41 16.01
CA ALA A 214 8.38 0.86 16.31
C ALA A 214 8.45 1.17 17.81
N LEU A 215 8.14 0.18 18.67
CA LEU A 215 8.22 0.31 20.12
C LEU A 215 9.65 0.53 20.61
N PHE A 216 10.60 -0.26 20.08
CA PHE A 216 12.02 -0.18 20.41
C PHE A 216 12.61 1.20 20.09
N LEU A 217 12.36 1.73 18.88
CA LEU A 217 12.82 3.07 18.49
C LEU A 217 12.12 4.16 19.31
N HIS A 218 10.83 3.99 19.61
CA HIS A 218 10.09 4.95 20.43
C HIS A 218 10.64 5.03 21.86
N ALA A 219 10.99 3.89 22.47
CA ALA A 219 11.65 3.84 23.77
C ALA A 219 13.04 4.50 23.73
N TYR A 220 13.84 4.24 22.69
CA TYR A 220 15.13 4.88 22.50
C TYR A 220 15.03 6.41 22.42
N HIS A 221 14.03 6.94 21.69
CA HIS A 221 13.76 8.38 21.64
C HIS A 221 13.32 8.99 22.98
N HIS A 222 12.87 8.17 23.94
CA HIS A 222 12.58 8.56 25.32
C HIS A 222 13.71 8.18 26.29
N GLY A 223 14.94 8.01 25.78
CA GLY A 223 16.13 7.79 26.61
C GLY A 223 16.29 6.37 27.14
N LYS A 224 15.51 5.39 26.63
CA LYS A 224 15.62 3.98 27.01
C LYS A 224 16.36 3.18 25.94
N ASP A 225 17.67 3.05 26.09
CA ASP A 225 18.47 2.19 25.23
C ASP A 225 18.47 0.74 25.77
N LYS A 226 18.06 -0.21 24.92
CA LYS A 226 17.98 -1.63 25.29
C LYS A 226 19.34 -2.24 25.66
N GLU A 227 20.43 -1.85 24.98
CA GLU A 227 21.75 -2.41 25.28
C GLU A 227 22.23 -1.96 26.66
N GLU A 228 22.03 -0.67 26.97
CA GLU A 228 22.38 -0.09 28.27
C GLU A 228 21.50 -0.65 29.39
N LEU A 229 20.19 -0.71 29.16
CA LEU A 229 19.24 -1.32 30.09
C LEU A 229 19.54 -2.81 30.29
N GLY A 230 19.98 -3.53 29.26
CA GLY A 230 20.31 -4.95 29.35
C GLY A 230 21.44 -5.28 30.35
N HIS A 231 22.31 -4.32 30.66
CA HIS A 231 23.33 -4.47 31.71
C HIS A 231 22.75 -4.35 33.12
N THR A 232 21.72 -3.53 33.30
CA THR A 232 21.08 -3.26 34.61
C THR A 232 19.80 -4.05 34.84
N TRP A 233 19.21 -4.57 33.76
CA TRP A 233 17.99 -5.37 33.70
C TRP A 233 18.20 -6.59 32.78
N PRO A 234 19.17 -7.47 33.04
CA PRO A 234 19.41 -8.66 32.23
C PRO A 234 18.13 -9.51 32.11
N ARG A 235 17.76 -9.87 30.87
CA ARG A 235 16.67 -10.81 30.61
C ARG A 235 17.13 -12.21 31.05
N VAL A 236 16.43 -12.80 32.02
CA VAL A 236 16.77 -14.12 32.59
C VAL A 236 15.80 -15.22 32.16
N ASN A 237 14.60 -14.87 31.71
CA ASN A 237 13.60 -15.80 31.21
C ASN A 237 12.57 -15.08 30.32
N GLU A 238 11.77 -15.83 29.57
CA GLU A 238 10.69 -15.29 28.74
C GLU A 238 9.57 -16.30 28.49
N PHE A 239 8.36 -15.76 28.34
CA PHE A 239 7.28 -16.40 27.60
C PHE A 239 7.21 -15.69 26.24
N PRO A 240 7.71 -16.31 25.16
CA PRO A 240 7.75 -15.68 23.84
C PRO A 240 6.33 -15.37 23.36
N PHE A 241 6.20 -14.48 22.37
CA PHE A 241 4.89 -14.12 21.84
C PHE A 241 4.14 -15.37 21.33
N ASP A 242 3.01 -15.67 21.97
CA ASP A 242 2.09 -16.73 21.55
C ASP A 242 0.88 -16.09 20.83
N PRO A 243 0.62 -16.41 19.55
CA PRO A 243 -0.50 -15.80 18.83
C PRO A 243 -1.90 -16.25 19.29
N LYS A 244 -2.03 -17.38 20.00
CA LYS A 244 -3.28 -17.81 20.63
C LYS A 244 -3.57 -16.97 21.87
N GLU A 245 -2.54 -16.77 22.70
CA GLU A 245 -2.64 -15.97 23.93
C GLU A 245 -2.54 -14.46 23.65
N LYS A 246 -2.02 -14.08 22.48
CA LYS A 246 -1.81 -12.70 22.01
C LYS A 246 -0.99 -11.84 22.97
N LEU A 247 -0.05 -12.43 23.70
CA LEU A 247 0.82 -11.75 24.66
C LEU A 247 2.25 -12.29 24.63
N MET A 248 3.17 -11.52 25.19
CA MET A 248 4.58 -11.86 25.42
C MET A 248 5.00 -11.33 26.78
N VAL A 249 5.77 -12.13 27.53
CA VAL A 249 6.31 -11.74 28.84
C VAL A 249 7.82 -11.92 28.87
N THR A 250 8.54 -10.95 29.41
CA THR A 250 9.98 -11.05 29.64
C THR A 250 10.29 -10.80 31.12
N GLN A 251 11.21 -11.60 31.66
CA GLN A 251 11.66 -11.51 33.05
C GLN A 251 13.05 -10.90 33.12
N HIS A 252 13.21 -9.91 33.98
CA HIS A 252 14.43 -9.13 34.13
C HIS A 252 14.86 -9.11 35.60
N GLN A 253 16.15 -9.35 35.84
CA GLN A 253 16.71 -9.39 37.18
C GLN A 253 17.39 -8.07 37.55
N GLN A 254 17.07 -7.51 38.72
CA GLN A 254 17.84 -6.47 39.39
C GLN A 254 18.41 -7.02 40.72
N PRO A 255 19.34 -6.30 41.39
CA PRO A 255 19.95 -6.79 42.64
C PRO A 255 18.93 -7.17 43.73
N ASP A 256 17.87 -6.36 43.89
CA ASP A 256 16.92 -6.49 45.01
C ASP A 256 15.52 -6.98 44.60
N ALA A 257 15.26 -7.13 43.30
CA ALA A 257 13.94 -7.49 42.79
C ALA A 257 14.00 -8.13 41.40
N THR A 258 12.97 -8.91 41.08
CA THR A 258 12.72 -9.42 39.73
C THR A 258 11.51 -8.71 39.14
N PHE A 259 11.64 -8.25 37.91
CA PHE A 259 10.60 -7.54 37.19
C PHE A 259 10.14 -8.34 35.98
N TYR A 260 8.84 -8.29 35.73
CA TYR A 260 8.20 -8.96 34.61
C TYR A 260 7.50 -7.89 33.80
N PHE A 261 7.85 -7.82 32.53
CA PHE A 261 7.21 -6.94 31.58
C PHE A 261 6.30 -7.77 30.70
N LEU A 262 5.06 -7.32 30.55
CA LEU A 262 4.07 -7.94 29.68
C LEU A 262 3.67 -6.94 28.59
N LYS A 263 3.54 -7.44 27.36
CA LYS A 263 2.90 -6.73 26.25
C LYS A 263 1.91 -7.64 25.55
N GLY A 264 0.82 -7.09 25.03
CA GLY A 264 -0.17 -7.89 24.31
C GLY A 264 -1.33 -7.08 23.75
N ALA A 265 -2.31 -7.81 23.21
CA ALA A 265 -3.55 -7.22 22.76
C ALA A 265 -4.30 -6.55 23.94
N PRO A 266 -4.85 -5.33 23.79
CA PRO A 266 -5.47 -4.61 24.90
C PRO A 266 -6.53 -5.42 25.66
N GLU A 267 -7.37 -6.17 24.95
CA GLU A 267 -8.41 -6.98 25.56
C GLU A 267 -7.87 -8.09 26.47
N VAL A 268 -6.69 -8.63 26.14
CA VAL A 268 -6.05 -9.71 26.92
C VAL A 268 -5.34 -9.13 28.13
N VAL A 269 -4.53 -8.10 27.93
CA VAL A 269 -3.74 -7.51 29.03
C VAL A 269 -4.64 -6.90 30.10
N LEU A 270 -5.73 -6.25 29.69
CA LEU A 270 -6.69 -5.66 30.63
C LEU A 270 -7.41 -6.70 31.48
N GLN A 271 -7.68 -7.89 30.96
CA GLN A 271 -8.27 -9.00 31.73
C GLN A 271 -7.33 -9.54 32.82
N LEU A 272 -6.02 -9.37 32.63
CA LEU A 272 -5.00 -9.80 33.60
C LEU A 272 -4.72 -8.73 34.68
N CYS A 273 -5.15 -7.49 34.46
CA CYS A 273 -4.94 -6.39 35.41
C CYS A 273 -6.02 -6.38 36.48
N GLN A 274 -5.64 -6.15 37.75
CA GLN A 274 -6.55 -6.26 38.91
C GLN A 274 -7.25 -4.94 39.31
N ASP A 275 -7.01 -3.84 38.60
CA ASP A 275 -7.53 -2.50 38.94
C ASP A 275 -8.69 -2.08 38.03
N ASP A 276 -9.92 -2.23 38.54
CA ASP A 276 -11.18 -1.93 37.83
C ASP A 276 -11.23 -0.52 37.24
N THR A 277 -10.67 0.48 37.92
CA THR A 277 -10.68 1.88 37.49
C THR A 277 -9.77 2.11 36.30
N SER A 278 -8.53 1.60 36.37
CA SER A 278 -7.58 1.68 35.26
C SER A 278 -8.03 0.82 34.08
N VAL A 279 -8.72 -0.30 34.33
CA VAL A 279 -9.23 -1.21 33.30
C VAL A 279 -10.40 -0.58 32.55
N THR A 280 -11.33 0.07 33.25
CA THR A 280 -12.47 0.76 32.63
C THR A 280 -12.00 1.92 31.76
N ASN A 281 -11.19 2.83 32.32
CA ASN A 281 -10.62 3.94 31.56
C ASN A 281 -9.72 3.45 30.42
N GLY A 282 -8.97 2.38 30.67
CA GLY A 282 -8.06 1.79 29.70
C GLY A 282 -8.79 1.21 28.49
N THR A 283 -9.90 0.52 28.71
CA THR A 283 -10.76 0.00 27.64
C THR A 283 -11.24 1.13 26.71
N GLN A 284 -11.70 2.24 27.28
CA GLN A 284 -12.16 3.40 26.51
C GLN A 284 -11.02 4.03 25.68
N HIS A 285 -9.83 4.20 26.26
CA HIS A 285 -8.69 4.76 25.55
C HIS A 285 -8.16 3.83 24.45
N ALA A 286 -8.09 2.52 24.69
CA ALA A 286 -7.72 1.55 23.68
C ALA A 286 -8.71 1.57 22.50
N MET A 287 -10.02 1.66 22.78
CA MET A 287 -11.05 1.81 21.75
C MET A 287 -10.86 3.12 20.96
N GLN A 288 -10.67 4.26 21.61
CA GLN A 288 -10.42 5.54 20.92
C GLN A 288 -9.20 5.51 20.01
N MET A 289 -8.11 4.88 20.45
CA MET A 289 -6.91 4.71 19.62
C MET A 289 -7.20 3.81 18.40
N ALA A 290 -7.91 2.69 18.61
CA ALA A 290 -8.29 1.78 17.54
C ALA A 290 -9.27 2.40 16.54
N GLU A 291 -10.21 3.23 17.01
CA GLU A 291 -11.12 4.03 16.17
C GLU A 291 -10.36 5.06 15.32
N GLY A 292 -9.26 5.59 15.86
CA GLY A 292 -8.28 6.39 15.12
C GLY A 292 -7.45 5.60 14.10
N GLY A 293 -7.70 4.31 13.91
CA GLY A 293 -6.98 3.45 12.97
C GLY A 293 -5.62 2.97 13.47
N LEU A 294 -5.28 3.23 14.74
CA LEU A 294 -4.02 2.81 15.34
C LEU A 294 -4.05 1.32 15.68
N ARG A 295 -2.94 0.64 15.45
CA ARG A 295 -2.66 -0.64 16.09
C ARG A 295 -2.28 -0.36 17.53
N VAL A 296 -3.04 -0.90 18.48
CA VAL A 296 -2.86 -0.64 19.92
C VAL A 296 -2.27 -1.88 20.58
N LEU A 297 -1.22 -1.69 21.38
CA LEU A 297 -0.71 -2.69 22.31
C LEU A 297 -0.78 -2.16 23.73
N ALA A 298 -1.09 -3.05 24.66
CA ALA A 298 -1.13 -2.78 26.09
C ALA A 298 0.12 -3.33 26.77
N PHE A 299 0.55 -2.62 27.80
CA PHE A 299 1.75 -2.92 28.56
C PHE A 299 1.38 -2.97 30.03
N ALA A 300 1.85 -4.03 30.69
CA ALA A 300 1.68 -4.23 32.12
C ALA A 300 3.00 -4.70 32.73
N TRP A 301 3.08 -4.62 34.05
CA TRP A 301 4.23 -5.10 34.78
C TRP A 301 3.83 -5.80 36.07
N PHE A 302 4.78 -6.58 36.58
CA PHE A 302 4.68 -7.25 37.87
C PHE A 302 6.08 -7.29 38.49
N GLN A 303 6.15 -7.22 39.81
CA GLN A 303 7.41 -7.30 40.57
C GLN A 303 7.31 -8.42 41.62
N SER A 304 8.38 -9.22 41.73
CA SER A 304 8.53 -10.22 42.80
C SER A 304 9.90 -10.10 43.46
N SER A 305 9.99 -10.57 44.71
CA SER A 305 11.24 -10.60 45.49
C SER A 305 12.21 -11.68 45.01
N SER A 306 11.72 -12.70 44.32
CA SER A 306 12.52 -13.81 43.81
C SER A 306 12.16 -14.16 42.37
N PRO A 307 13.12 -14.62 41.56
CA PRO A 307 12.87 -15.03 40.19
C PRO A 307 11.98 -16.27 40.13
N ILE A 308 11.05 -16.29 39.18
CA ILE A 308 10.16 -17.41 38.93
C ILE A 308 10.78 -18.29 37.85
N ALA A 309 10.96 -19.57 38.17
CA ALA A 309 11.66 -20.50 37.28
C ALA A 309 10.81 -20.87 36.05
N ASN A 310 9.50 -21.04 36.23
CA ASN A 310 8.58 -21.40 35.14
C ASN A 310 7.64 -20.23 34.81
N LEU A 311 7.85 -19.63 33.64
CA LEU A 311 6.96 -18.63 33.08
C LEU A 311 5.96 -19.33 32.16
N ASP A 312 4.91 -19.88 32.76
CA ASP A 312 3.80 -20.53 32.06
C ASP A 312 2.51 -19.70 32.17
N LEU A 313 1.44 -20.18 31.54
CA LEU A 313 0.14 -19.50 31.54
C LEU A 313 -0.50 -19.47 32.93
N ASP A 314 -0.26 -20.48 33.76
CA ASP A 314 -0.77 -20.53 35.12
C ASP A 314 -0.19 -19.38 35.97
N PHE A 315 1.12 -19.13 35.82
CA PHE A 315 1.74 -17.94 36.41
C PHE A 315 1.17 -16.65 35.82
N ILE A 316 1.08 -16.52 34.50
CA ILE A 316 0.60 -15.30 33.84
C ILE A 316 -0.82 -14.95 34.28
N HIS A 317 -1.71 -15.93 34.46
CA HIS A 317 -3.09 -15.72 34.91
C HIS A 317 -3.23 -15.46 36.41
N SER A 318 -2.30 -15.96 37.24
CA SER A 318 -2.35 -15.78 38.70
C SER A 318 -1.59 -14.54 39.18
N ALA A 319 -0.66 -14.02 38.38
CA ALA A 319 0.12 -12.84 38.71
C ALA A 319 -0.74 -11.57 38.81
N LYS A 320 -0.35 -10.68 39.73
CA LYS A 320 -1.03 -9.39 39.94
C LYS A 320 -0.46 -8.35 38.99
N TRP A 321 -0.87 -8.39 37.74
CA TRP A 321 -0.40 -7.42 36.75
C TRP A 321 -0.95 -6.03 37.03
N GLU A 322 -0.06 -5.04 36.92
CA GLU A 322 -0.39 -3.64 37.00
C GLU A 322 -0.25 -3.00 35.63
N LEU A 323 -1.27 -2.24 35.21
CA LEU A 323 -1.26 -1.57 33.91
C LEU A 323 -0.21 -0.45 33.89
N LEU A 324 0.64 -0.44 32.86
CA LEU A 324 1.57 0.64 32.56
C LEU A 324 1.00 1.62 31.53
N GLY A 325 0.25 1.12 30.55
CA GLY A 325 -0.35 1.97 29.53
C GLY A 325 -0.56 1.30 28.17
N PHE A 326 -0.83 2.11 27.16
CA PHE A 326 -0.94 1.69 25.76
C PHE A 326 0.03 2.45 24.85
N ALA A 327 0.49 1.77 23.80
CA ALA A 327 1.12 2.40 22.64
C ALA A 327 0.26 2.17 21.40
N GLY A 328 -0.18 3.25 20.78
CA GLY A 328 -0.85 3.30 19.49
C GLY A 328 0.16 3.60 18.38
N MET A 329 0.22 2.71 17.39
CA MET A 329 1.14 2.81 16.27
C MET A 329 0.43 2.68 14.92
N ILE A 330 1.01 3.30 13.91
CA ILE A 330 0.51 3.25 12.54
C ILE A 330 1.68 3.33 11.57
N ASP A 331 1.47 2.91 10.33
CA ASP A 331 2.36 3.29 9.24
C ASP A 331 1.95 4.69 8.77
N PRO A 332 2.68 5.75 9.15
CA PRO A 332 2.22 7.12 8.99
C PRO A 332 2.24 7.52 7.51
N PRO A 333 1.34 8.42 7.08
CA PRO A 333 1.43 9.03 5.77
C PRO A 333 2.77 9.76 5.56
N ARG A 334 3.20 9.89 4.30
CA ARG A 334 4.34 10.75 3.98
C ARG A 334 3.95 12.22 4.21
N PRO A 335 4.84 13.06 4.76
CA PRO A 335 4.52 14.47 5.06
C PRO A 335 4.00 15.25 3.85
N GLU A 336 4.54 14.97 2.66
CA GLU A 336 4.18 15.61 1.40
C GLU A 336 2.83 15.17 0.82
N VAL A 337 2.33 13.98 1.19
CA VAL A 337 1.17 13.37 0.55
C VAL A 337 -0.11 14.16 0.81
N LYS A 338 -0.27 14.71 2.01
CA LYS A 338 -1.46 15.53 2.34
C LYS A 338 -1.59 16.76 1.45
N GLN A 339 -0.48 17.47 1.21
CA GLN A 339 -0.47 18.62 0.32
C GLN A 339 -0.67 18.19 -1.14
N ALA A 340 -0.01 17.11 -1.58
CA ALA A 340 -0.16 16.61 -2.94
C ALA A 340 -1.60 16.22 -3.27
N ILE A 341 -2.32 15.58 -2.35
CA ILE A 341 -3.74 15.26 -2.50
C ILE A 341 -4.57 16.55 -2.59
N GLN A 342 -4.31 17.54 -1.73
CA GLN A 342 -5.01 18.82 -1.78
C GLN A 342 -4.79 19.56 -3.12
N ASP A 343 -3.57 19.52 -3.66
CA ASP A 343 -3.24 20.10 -4.96
C ASP A 343 -4.01 19.38 -6.09
N CYS A 344 -4.10 18.04 -6.03
CA CYS A 344 -4.89 17.24 -6.96
C CYS A 344 -6.38 17.62 -6.90
N LEU A 345 -6.96 17.68 -5.70
CA LEU A 345 -8.37 18.05 -5.51
C LEU A 345 -8.65 19.47 -6.03
N THR A 346 -7.73 20.42 -5.80
CA THR A 346 -7.84 21.79 -6.31
C THR A 346 -7.78 21.86 -7.83
N ALA A 347 -7.04 20.95 -8.46
CA ALA A 347 -6.99 20.79 -9.92
C ALA A 347 -8.20 20.02 -10.49
N GLY A 348 -9.15 19.60 -9.65
CA GLY A 348 -10.32 18.79 -10.07
C GLY A 348 -10.00 17.31 -10.30
N ILE A 349 -8.86 16.83 -9.80
CA ILE A 349 -8.43 15.43 -9.90
C ILE A 349 -8.91 14.68 -8.65
N ARG A 350 -9.74 13.65 -8.85
CA ARG A 350 -10.19 12.78 -7.75
C ARG A 350 -9.07 11.85 -7.31
N VAL A 351 -8.97 11.59 -6.01
CA VAL A 351 -8.01 10.62 -5.45
C VAL A 351 -8.77 9.49 -4.81
N GLN A 352 -8.40 8.24 -5.14
CA GLN A 352 -8.97 7.03 -4.56
C GLN A 352 -7.86 6.16 -3.98
N MET A 353 -8.04 5.69 -2.75
CA MET A 353 -7.12 4.79 -2.08
C MET A 353 -7.52 3.34 -2.35
N ILE A 354 -6.57 2.49 -2.76
CA ILE A 354 -6.79 1.05 -2.99
C ILE A 354 -5.79 0.25 -2.18
N THR A 355 -6.22 -0.41 -1.12
CA THR A 355 -5.33 -1.09 -0.17
C THR A 355 -5.77 -2.52 0.17
N GLY A 356 -4.81 -3.34 0.58
CA GLY A 356 -5.05 -4.66 1.20
C GLY A 356 -5.38 -4.58 2.70
N ASP A 357 -5.27 -3.39 3.31
CA ASP A 357 -5.46 -3.20 4.74
C ASP A 357 -6.91 -3.37 5.20
N HIS A 358 -7.05 -3.48 6.53
CA HIS A 358 -8.35 -3.52 7.19
C HIS A 358 -9.15 -2.23 6.93
N PRO A 359 -10.47 -2.30 6.69
CA PRO A 359 -11.28 -1.13 6.32
C PRO A 359 -11.21 0.03 7.31
N ARG A 360 -11.18 -0.27 8.62
CA ARG A 360 -11.08 0.75 9.67
C ARG A 360 -9.80 1.60 9.57
N THR A 361 -8.65 0.94 9.40
CA THR A 361 -7.35 1.63 9.25
C THR A 361 -7.28 2.41 7.94
N ALA A 362 -7.76 1.83 6.85
CA ALA A 362 -7.80 2.49 5.55
C ALA A 362 -8.64 3.79 5.58
N LEU A 363 -9.84 3.73 6.20
CA LEU A 363 -10.73 4.89 6.35
C LEU A 363 -10.14 5.96 7.28
N ALA A 364 -9.44 5.57 8.34
CA ALA A 364 -8.76 6.52 9.23
C ALA A 364 -7.67 7.31 8.50
N ILE A 365 -6.79 6.61 7.76
CA ILE A 365 -5.75 7.25 6.93
C ILE A 365 -6.38 8.12 5.84
N ALA A 366 -7.44 7.65 5.18
CA ALA A 366 -8.13 8.40 4.14
C ALA A 366 -8.70 9.73 4.69
N ARG A 367 -9.32 9.71 5.88
CA ARG A 367 -9.80 10.93 6.55
C ARG A 367 -8.67 11.89 6.90
N GLU A 368 -7.55 11.39 7.41
CA GLU A 368 -6.36 12.21 7.72
C GLU A 368 -5.81 12.91 6.47
N LEU A 369 -5.83 12.19 5.34
CA LEU A 369 -5.40 12.64 4.02
C LEU A 369 -6.46 13.41 3.24
N LYS A 370 -7.66 13.60 3.80
CA LYS A 370 -8.81 14.25 3.15
C LYS A 370 -9.22 13.61 1.82
N ILE A 371 -9.10 12.29 1.73
CA ILE A 371 -9.66 11.52 0.61
C ILE A 371 -11.17 11.41 0.83
N GLU A 372 -11.94 11.94 -0.13
CA GLU A 372 -13.39 11.98 -0.08
C GLU A 372 -14.01 10.67 -0.59
N GLY A 373 -15.22 10.36 -0.11
CA GLY A 373 -16.02 9.24 -0.59
C GLY A 373 -16.13 8.08 0.39
N ASP A 374 -16.95 7.09 0.01
CA ASP A 374 -17.28 5.94 0.83
C ASP A 374 -16.17 4.89 0.84
N GLY A 375 -16.19 4.02 1.85
CA GLY A 375 -15.36 2.83 1.93
C GLY A 375 -16.06 1.61 1.34
N LEU A 376 -15.36 0.85 0.51
CA LEU A 376 -15.83 -0.41 -0.05
C LEU A 376 -14.79 -1.51 0.17
N THR A 377 -15.21 -2.68 0.63
CA THR A 377 -14.33 -3.84 0.78
C THR A 377 -14.21 -4.64 -0.51
N GLY A 378 -13.12 -5.40 -0.67
CA GLY A 378 -12.94 -6.33 -1.78
C GLY A 378 -14.07 -7.37 -1.89
N GLU A 379 -14.63 -7.81 -0.76
CA GLU A 379 -15.75 -8.76 -0.74
C GLU A 379 -17.04 -8.13 -1.26
N GLU A 380 -17.34 -6.90 -0.86
CA GLU A 380 -18.49 -6.15 -1.40
C GLU A 380 -18.29 -5.85 -2.88
N LEU A 381 -17.06 -5.50 -3.28
CA LEU A 381 -16.72 -5.24 -4.67
C LEU A 381 -17.04 -6.43 -5.58
N GLU A 382 -16.75 -7.67 -5.14
CA GLU A 382 -17.07 -8.90 -5.88
C GLU A 382 -18.56 -9.10 -6.13
N LYS A 383 -19.43 -8.61 -5.23
CA LYS A 383 -20.88 -8.79 -5.32
C LYS A 383 -21.55 -7.81 -6.30
N ILE A 384 -20.86 -6.74 -6.71
CA ILE A 384 -21.40 -5.70 -7.59
C ILE A 384 -21.19 -6.11 -9.04
N SER A 385 -22.13 -5.85 -9.95
CA SER A 385 -21.92 -6.04 -11.38
C SER A 385 -20.98 -4.98 -11.98
N PRO A 386 -20.32 -5.21 -13.12
CA PRO A 386 -19.50 -4.20 -13.78
C PRO A 386 -20.25 -2.88 -14.06
N GLU A 387 -21.51 -2.96 -14.50
CA GLU A 387 -22.34 -1.81 -14.84
C GLU A 387 -22.73 -1.01 -13.59
N SER A 388 -23.11 -1.72 -12.52
CA SER A 388 -23.47 -1.11 -11.23
C SER A 388 -22.25 -0.47 -10.58
N LEU A 389 -21.07 -1.09 -10.71
CA LEU A 389 -19.82 -0.55 -10.22
C LEU A 389 -19.47 0.74 -10.97
N ALA A 390 -19.58 0.74 -12.29
CA ALA A 390 -19.32 1.91 -13.13
C ALA A 390 -20.25 3.09 -12.81
N LEU A 391 -21.44 2.90 -12.23
CA LEU A 391 -22.31 4.03 -11.83
C LEU A 391 -21.89 4.69 -10.51
N ARG A 392 -21.26 3.95 -9.60
CA ARG A 392 -20.95 4.41 -8.24
C ARG A 392 -19.46 4.57 -7.94
N ILE A 393 -18.59 4.11 -8.83
CA ILE A 393 -17.12 4.09 -8.64
C ILE A 393 -16.57 5.48 -8.30
N GLY A 394 -17.16 6.55 -8.81
CA GLY A 394 -16.76 7.93 -8.52
C GLY A 394 -17.11 8.43 -7.10
N GLN A 395 -18.04 7.76 -6.39
CA GLN A 395 -18.42 8.08 -5.01
C GLN A 395 -17.57 7.34 -3.98
N ILE A 396 -16.80 6.35 -4.41
CA ILE A 396 -15.97 5.52 -3.53
C ILE A 396 -14.59 6.17 -3.43
N GLY A 397 -14.19 6.49 -2.20
CA GLY A 397 -12.88 7.06 -1.89
C GLY A 397 -11.85 6.00 -1.50
N VAL A 398 -12.31 4.90 -0.89
CA VAL A 398 -11.43 3.90 -0.29
C VAL A 398 -11.87 2.49 -0.65
N PHE A 399 -10.96 1.71 -1.23
CA PHE A 399 -11.13 0.28 -1.43
C PHE A 399 -10.19 -0.47 -0.47
N ALA A 400 -10.76 -1.25 0.45
CA ALA A 400 -10.01 -1.97 1.48
C ALA A 400 -10.05 -3.49 1.26
N ARG A 401 -9.07 -4.22 1.82
CA ARG A 401 -8.90 -5.68 1.61
C ARG A 401 -8.96 -6.11 0.14
N THR A 402 -8.35 -5.32 -0.74
CA THR A 402 -8.39 -5.59 -2.19
C THR A 402 -7.35 -6.60 -2.66
N ALA A 403 -7.76 -7.49 -3.55
CA ALA A 403 -6.87 -8.41 -4.26
C ALA A 403 -6.30 -7.76 -5.55
N PRO A 404 -5.16 -8.24 -6.10
CA PRO A 404 -4.58 -7.68 -7.33
C PRO A 404 -5.57 -7.60 -8.51
N LYS A 405 -6.36 -8.66 -8.75
CA LYS A 405 -7.40 -8.68 -9.80
C LYS A 405 -8.46 -7.59 -9.61
N GLN A 406 -8.79 -7.28 -8.36
CA GLN A 406 -9.77 -6.26 -8.03
C GLN A 406 -9.23 -4.84 -8.29
N LYS A 407 -7.91 -4.61 -8.13
CA LYS A 407 -7.28 -3.33 -8.49
C LYS A 407 -7.42 -3.03 -9.99
N ILE A 408 -7.18 -4.04 -10.84
CA ILE A 408 -7.40 -3.94 -12.30
C ILE A 408 -8.86 -3.61 -12.59
N ARG A 409 -9.79 -4.29 -11.94
CA ARG A 409 -11.23 -4.09 -12.12
C ARG A 409 -11.67 -2.66 -11.74
N ILE A 410 -11.10 -2.08 -10.69
CA ILE A 410 -11.34 -0.68 -10.28
C ILE A 410 -10.86 0.27 -11.39
N VAL A 411 -9.63 0.08 -11.87
CA VAL A 411 -9.05 0.88 -12.97
C VAL A 411 -9.94 0.79 -14.22
N GLN A 412 -10.36 -0.42 -14.61
CA GLN A 412 -11.23 -0.63 -15.77
C GLN A 412 -12.61 0.01 -15.60
N ALA A 413 -13.20 -0.02 -14.41
CA ALA A 413 -14.49 0.63 -14.14
C ALA A 413 -14.41 2.15 -14.30
N LEU A 414 -13.32 2.78 -13.82
CA LEU A 414 -13.06 4.20 -14.03
C LEU A 414 -12.82 4.52 -15.51
N GLN A 415 -12.04 3.69 -16.21
CA GLN A 415 -11.81 3.83 -17.65
C GLN A 415 -13.13 3.72 -18.45
N ALA A 416 -14.03 2.83 -18.04
CA ALA A 416 -15.35 2.68 -18.67
C ALA A 416 -16.27 3.90 -18.46
N GLN A 417 -16.06 4.67 -17.39
CA GLN A 417 -16.71 5.99 -17.21
C GLN A 417 -16.08 7.09 -18.09
N GLY A 418 -15.00 6.79 -18.82
CA GLY A 418 -14.25 7.79 -19.60
C GLY A 418 -13.24 8.59 -18.78
N GLU A 419 -12.94 8.17 -17.55
CA GLU A 419 -11.94 8.83 -16.70
C GLU A 419 -10.52 8.53 -17.16
N MET A 420 -9.64 9.53 -17.06
CA MET A 420 -8.21 9.39 -17.28
C MET A 420 -7.54 8.95 -15.99
N VAL A 421 -7.42 7.62 -15.84
CA VAL A 421 -6.88 6.97 -14.64
C VAL A 421 -5.35 6.95 -14.61
N ALA A 422 -4.79 7.52 -13.54
CA ALA A 422 -3.44 7.27 -13.07
C ALA A 422 -3.44 6.25 -11.93
N MET A 423 -2.46 5.34 -11.91
CA MET A 423 -2.26 4.41 -10.79
C MET A 423 -0.88 4.65 -10.17
N THR A 424 -0.81 4.80 -8.84
CA THR A 424 0.45 4.88 -8.08
C THR A 424 0.61 3.64 -7.20
N GLY A 425 1.80 3.04 -7.18
CA GLY A 425 2.07 1.83 -6.40
C GLY A 425 3.55 1.50 -6.27
N ASP A 426 3.88 0.56 -5.39
CA ASP A 426 5.26 0.12 -5.13
C ASP A 426 5.39 -1.42 -5.15
N GLY A 427 4.32 -2.15 -4.89
CA GLY A 427 4.33 -3.61 -4.75
C GLY A 427 4.13 -4.38 -6.06
N VAL A 428 4.54 -5.65 -6.05
CA VAL A 428 4.27 -6.63 -7.14
C VAL A 428 2.76 -6.79 -7.38
N ASN A 429 1.94 -6.63 -6.33
CA ASN A 429 0.49 -6.66 -6.42
C ASN A 429 -0.13 -5.50 -7.21
N ASP A 430 0.61 -4.41 -7.41
CA ASP A 430 0.13 -3.22 -8.10
C ASP A 430 0.52 -3.21 -9.57
N ALA A 431 1.54 -3.98 -9.94
CA ALA A 431 2.08 -4.04 -11.29
C ALA A 431 0.99 -4.26 -12.37
N PRO A 432 0.02 -5.20 -12.23
CA PRO A 432 -1.04 -5.34 -13.21
C PRO A 432 -1.92 -4.09 -13.36
N ALA A 433 -2.24 -3.41 -12.26
CA ALA A 433 -3.06 -2.20 -12.26
C ALA A 433 -2.28 -0.98 -12.78
N LEU A 434 -0.98 -0.90 -12.48
CA LEU A 434 -0.05 0.09 -13.04
C LEU A 434 -0.02 0.00 -14.56
N LYS A 435 0.11 -1.22 -15.11
CA LYS A 435 0.13 -1.47 -16.54
C LYS A 435 -1.23 -1.23 -17.23
N GLN A 436 -2.33 -1.52 -16.54
CA GLN A 436 -3.69 -1.31 -17.05
C GLN A 436 -4.08 0.18 -17.10
N ALA A 437 -3.56 1.01 -16.19
CA ALA A 437 -3.86 2.43 -16.13
C ALA A 437 -3.37 3.19 -17.38
N HIS A 438 -3.91 4.38 -17.63
CA HIS A 438 -3.38 5.25 -18.69
C HIS A 438 -1.97 5.73 -18.35
N ILE A 439 -1.68 5.85 -17.06
CA ILE A 439 -0.35 6.11 -16.52
C ILE A 439 -0.13 5.32 -15.24
N GLY A 440 0.94 4.52 -15.22
CA GLY A 440 1.48 3.91 -14.02
C GLY A 440 2.59 4.77 -13.43
N VAL A 441 2.61 4.92 -12.11
CA VAL A 441 3.65 5.65 -11.37
C VAL A 441 4.20 4.76 -10.27
N ALA A 442 5.41 4.23 -10.47
CA ALA A 442 6.10 3.42 -9.48
C ALA A 442 6.99 4.24 -8.54
N MET A 443 7.08 3.83 -7.28
CA MET A 443 8.01 4.44 -6.31
C MET A 443 9.47 4.04 -6.63
N GLY A 444 10.37 5.02 -6.81
CA GLY A 444 11.72 4.74 -7.31
C GLY A 444 12.59 3.86 -6.39
N LYS A 445 12.78 4.27 -5.13
CA LYS A 445 13.65 3.54 -4.18
C LYS A 445 12.96 2.39 -3.44
N ILE A 446 11.66 2.53 -3.22
CA ILE A 446 10.87 1.60 -2.38
C ILE A 446 10.10 0.60 -3.26
N GLY A 447 9.81 0.96 -4.50
CA GLY A 447 9.09 0.10 -5.43
C GLY A 447 9.93 -1.09 -5.88
N THR A 448 9.25 -2.22 -5.99
CA THR A 448 9.79 -3.46 -6.54
C THR A 448 10.14 -3.29 -8.02
N ASP A 449 11.11 -4.07 -8.50
CA ASP A 449 11.50 -4.01 -9.92
C ASP A 449 10.31 -4.33 -10.84
N VAL A 450 9.42 -5.25 -10.44
CA VAL A 450 8.20 -5.58 -11.19
C VAL A 450 7.25 -4.39 -11.28
N ALA A 451 7.07 -3.61 -10.20
CA ALA A 451 6.24 -2.40 -10.23
C ALA A 451 6.86 -1.33 -11.15
N ARG A 452 8.18 -1.17 -11.12
CA ARG A 452 8.92 -0.21 -11.97
C ARG A 452 8.90 -0.58 -13.46
N GLU A 453 8.96 -1.87 -13.79
CA GLU A 453 8.87 -2.33 -15.19
C GLU A 453 7.44 -2.25 -15.73
N ALA A 454 6.43 -2.33 -14.86
CA ALA A 454 5.02 -2.27 -15.24
C ALA A 454 4.47 -0.84 -15.37
N SER A 455 5.15 0.16 -14.81
CA SER A 455 4.70 1.57 -14.76
C SER A 455 5.00 2.39 -16.01
#